data_AF-A0A8J3IH37-F1
#
_entry.id   AF-A0A8J3IH37-F1
#
_cell.length_a   1.000
_cell.length_b   1.000
_cell.length_c   1.000
_cell.angle_alpha   90.00
_cell.angle_beta   90.00
_cell.angle_gamma   90.00
#
_symmetry.space_group_name_H-M   'P 1'
#
loop_
_entity.id
_entity.type
_entity.pdbx_description
1 polymer ?
#
loop_
_entity_poly.entity_id
_entity_poly.type
_entity_poly.pdbx_seq_one_letter_code
_entity_poly.pdbx_strand_id
1 'polypeptide(L)'
;MYQYDILKDTWIYAEIKQQVQEEEHSEQVQEYRQMLQAIVQARFPRLESLAKEVGDTLVSPATLRDLIVKVSTAKIEKAVRHYLTEEKKSTSEEIA
;
A
#
# COMPACT_ATOMS: atom_id res chain seq x y z
N MET A 1 -42.44 2.15 3.65
CA MET A 1 -40.97 2.16 3.81
C MET A 1 -40.36 1.64 2.50
N TYR A 2 -40.19 2.51 1.50
CA TYR A 2 -39.78 2.12 0.11
C TYR A 2 -38.91 3.19 -0.58
N GLN A 3 -38.32 4.15 0.15
CA GLN A 3 -37.54 5.23 -0.47
C GLN A 3 -36.03 4.94 -0.59
N TYR A 4 -35.50 3.93 0.12
CA TYR A 4 -34.06 3.61 0.08
C TYR A 4 -33.65 2.70 -1.09
N ASP A 5 -34.58 1.95 -1.68
CA ASP A 5 -34.25 1.06 -2.82
C ASP A 5 -34.09 1.80 -4.14
N ILE A 6 -34.81 2.91 -4.35
CA ILE A 6 -34.77 3.67 -5.62
C ILE A 6 -33.38 4.25 -5.89
N LEU A 7 -32.62 4.57 -4.84
CA LEU A 7 -31.29 5.14 -4.99
C LEU A 7 -30.26 4.09 -5.43
N LYS A 8 -30.37 2.83 -5.00
CA LYS A 8 -29.37 1.80 -5.28
C LYS A 8 -29.23 1.43 -6.76
N ASP A 9 -30.29 1.64 -7.53
CA ASP A 9 -30.34 1.37 -8.98
C ASP A 9 -29.97 2.60 -9.83
N THR A 10 -29.59 3.73 -9.21
CA THR A 10 -29.18 4.93 -9.93
C THR A 10 -27.68 4.93 -10.21
N TRP A 11 -27.29 5.52 -11.35
CA TRP A 11 -25.89 5.77 -11.66
C TRP A 11 -25.20 6.59 -10.55
N ILE A 12 -25.96 7.48 -9.88
CA ILE A 12 -25.46 8.35 -8.81
C ILE A 12 -25.00 7.52 -7.61
N TYR A 13 -25.73 6.47 -7.24
CA TYR A 13 -25.31 5.58 -6.16
C TYR A 13 -24.09 4.74 -6.53
N ALA A 14 -23.99 4.30 -7.78
CA ALA A 14 -22.79 3.61 -8.28
C ALA A 14 -21.56 4.53 -8.22
N GLU A 15 -21.70 5.79 -8.64
CA GLU A 15 -20.65 6.81 -8.60
C GLU A 15 -20.18 7.08 -7.17
N ILE A 16 -21.12 7.33 -6.25
CA ILE A 16 -20.80 7.55 -4.82
C ILE A 16 -20.09 6.32 -4.24
N LYS A 17 -20.56 5.12 -4.56
CA LYS A 17 -19.94 3.89 -4.08
C LYS A 17 -18.51 3.73 -4.61
N GLN A 18 -18.28 4.04 -5.88
CA GLN A 18 -16.95 3.99 -6.48
C GLN A 18 -16.02 5.02 -5.81
N GLN A 19 -16.47 6.25 -5.62
CA GLN A 19 -15.69 7.30 -4.97
C GLN A 19 -15.29 6.90 -3.54
N VAL A 20 -16.23 6.37 -2.75
CA VAL A 20 -15.93 5.87 -1.39
C VAL A 20 -14.89 4.75 -1.44
N GLN A 21 -15.00 3.82 -2.39
CA GLN A 21 -14.02 2.74 -2.53
C GLN A 21 -12.63 3.25 -2.92
N GLU A 22 -12.55 4.26 -3.79
CA GLU A 22 -11.28 4.89 -4.18
C GLU A 22 -10.64 5.65 -3.01
N GLU A 23 -11.45 6.36 -2.22
CA GLU A 23 -11.00 7.06 -1.00
C GLU A 23 -10.47 6.06 0.04
N GLU A 24 -11.25 5.02 0.38
CA GLU A 24 -10.84 3.97 1.31
C GLU A 24 -9.56 3.27 0.86
N HIS A 25 -9.44 2.98 -0.44
CA HIS A 25 -8.25 2.38 -1.01
C HIS A 25 -7.03 3.30 -0.86
N SER A 26 -7.19 4.59 -1.18
CA SER A 26 -6.11 5.58 -1.08
C SER A 26 -5.63 5.76 0.37
N GLU A 27 -6.57 5.86 1.31
CA GLU A 27 -6.26 5.96 2.74
C GLU A 27 -5.51 4.72 3.23
N GLN A 28 -5.97 3.52 2.85
CA GLN A 28 -5.31 2.26 3.23
C GLN A 28 -3.88 2.15 2.67
N VAL A 29 -3.67 2.53 1.41
CA VAL A 29 -2.33 2.57 0.82
C VAL A 29 -1.42 3.51 1.60
N GLN A 30 -1.92 4.70 1.95
CA GLN A 30 -1.15 5.69 2.67
C GLN A 30 -0.81 5.23 4.10
N GLU A 31 -1.75 4.58 4.79
CA GLU A 31 -1.51 4.01 6.11
C GLU A 31 -0.40 2.95 6.07
N TYR A 32 -0.42 2.05 5.08
CA TYR A 32 0.62 1.04 4.94
C TYR A 32 1.98 1.64 4.57
N ARG A 33 2.04 2.69 3.75
CA ARG A 33 3.30 3.41 3.47
C ARG A 33 3.90 4.00 4.74
N GLN A 34 3.08 4.64 5.57
CA GLN A 34 3.52 5.20 6.84
C GLN A 34 4.00 4.11 7.81
N MET A 35 3.28 3.00 7.89
CA MET A 35 3.65 1.86 8.73
C MET A 35 5.00 1.26 8.29
N LEU A 36 5.19 1.05 6.99
CA LEU A 36 6.47 0.57 6.45
C LEU A 36 7.62 1.52 6.81
N GLN A 37 7.43 2.83 6.62
CA GLN A 37 8.44 3.83 6.97
C GLN A 37 8.76 3.81 8.47
N ALA A 38 7.74 3.77 9.34
CA ALA A 38 7.94 3.75 10.79
C ALA A 38 8.74 2.51 11.25
N ILE A 39 8.41 1.33 10.72
CA ILE A 39 9.11 0.08 11.05
C ILE A 39 10.56 0.13 10.56
N VAL A 40 10.78 0.59 9.32
CA VAL A 40 12.12 0.70 8.75
C VAL A 40 12.95 1.72 9.51
N GLN A 41 12.40 2.88 9.84
CA GLN A 41 13.09 3.91 10.60
C GLN A 41 13.50 3.41 12.00
N ALA A 42 12.61 2.66 12.67
CA ALA A 42 12.87 2.14 14.01
C ALA A 42 13.93 1.03 14.04
N ARG A 43 13.97 0.15 13.02
CA ARG A 43 14.80 -1.07 13.03
C ARG A 43 16.01 -1.01 12.11
N PHE A 44 15.88 -0.32 10.99
CA PHE A 44 16.85 -0.28 9.89
C PHE A 44 16.95 1.12 9.27
N PRO A 45 17.32 2.16 10.04
CA PRO A 45 17.26 3.56 9.61
C PRO A 45 18.06 3.85 8.33
N ARG A 46 19.11 3.07 8.04
CA ARG A 46 19.90 3.19 6.79
C ARG A 46 19.12 2.86 5.53
N LEU A 47 17.97 2.20 5.64
CA LEU A 47 17.11 1.81 4.54
C LEU A 47 15.89 2.72 4.38
N GLU A 48 15.76 3.78 5.18
CA GLU A 48 14.61 4.69 5.17
C GLU A 48 14.32 5.24 3.76
N SER A 49 15.34 5.78 3.08
CA SER A 49 15.19 6.32 1.73
C SER A 49 14.73 5.27 0.72
N LEU A 50 15.24 4.03 0.83
CA LEU A 50 14.86 2.93 -0.06
C LEU A 50 13.42 2.48 0.22
N ALA A 51 13.03 2.39 1.49
CA ALA A 51 11.68 2.03 1.87
C ALA A 51 10.65 3.08 1.45
N LYS A 52 11.02 4.37 1.51
CA LYS A 52 10.19 5.45 0.99
C LYS A 52 9.99 5.33 -0.51
N GLU A 53 11.07 5.16 -1.27
CA GLU A 53 11.00 5.01 -2.74
C GLU A 53 10.11 3.83 -3.15
N VAL A 54 10.31 2.66 -2.53
CA VAL A 54 9.48 1.47 -2.77
C VAL A 54 8.03 1.72 -2.37
N GLY A 55 7.80 2.28 -1.18
CA GLY A 55 6.46 2.60 -0.69
C GLY A 55 5.69 3.54 -1.61
N ASP A 56 6.34 4.59 -2.10
CA ASP A 56 5.73 5.58 -3.01
C ASP A 56 5.37 4.99 -4.38
N THR A 57 6.08 3.94 -4.81
CA THR A 57 5.86 3.27 -6.10
C THR A 57 4.79 2.18 -6.01
N LEU A 58 4.60 1.56 -4.84
CA LEU A 58 3.60 0.51 -4.63
C LEU A 58 2.19 1.10 -4.49
N VAL A 59 1.30 0.68 -5.37
CA VAL A 59 -0.14 1.06 -5.36
C VAL A 59 -1.01 -0.03 -4.71
N SER A 60 -0.57 -1.28 -4.74
CA SER A 60 -1.31 -2.41 -4.19
C SER A 60 -1.23 -2.47 -2.65
N PRO A 61 -2.35 -2.35 -1.92
CA PRO A 61 -2.37 -2.50 -0.46
C PRO A 61 -1.90 -3.88 -0.02
N ALA A 62 -2.20 -4.93 -0.79
CA ALA A 62 -1.81 -6.29 -0.47
C ALA A 62 -0.28 -6.47 -0.51
N THR A 63 0.38 -5.89 -1.52
CA THR A 63 1.84 -5.94 -1.66
C THR A 63 2.52 -5.15 -0.55
N LEU A 64 2.01 -3.96 -0.24
CA LEU A 64 2.50 -3.16 0.89
C LEU A 64 2.39 -3.91 2.22
N ARG A 65 1.24 -4.55 2.48
CA ARG A 65 1.03 -5.35 3.69
C ARG A 65 2.00 -6.52 3.80
N ASP A 66 2.21 -7.27 2.71
CA ASP A 66 3.15 -8.39 2.70
C ASP A 66 4.59 -7.91 2.96
N LEU A 67 4.99 -6.80 2.31
CA LEU A 67 6.27 -6.17 2.55
C LEU A 67 6.44 -5.75 4.01
N ILE A 68 5.44 -5.13 4.62
CA ILE A 68 5.45 -4.77 6.06
C ILE A 68 5.70 -6.00 6.92
N VAL A 69 5.03 -7.13 6.65
CA VAL A 69 5.23 -8.37 7.40
C VAL A 69 6.64 -8.91 7.23
N LYS A 70 7.17 -8.95 5.99
CA LYS A 70 8.54 -9.37 5.70
C LYS A 70 9.57 -8.50 6.42
N VAL A 71 9.40 -7.17 6.37
CA VAL A 71 10.32 -6.23 7.04
C VAL A 71 10.22 -6.34 8.57
N SER A 72 9.02 -6.50 9.12
CA SER A 72 8.78 -6.65 10.57
C SER A 72 9.39 -7.93 11.14
N THR A 73 9.45 -8.99 10.35
CA THR A 73 9.98 -10.30 10.78
C THR A 73 11.46 -10.50 10.46
N ALA A 74 12.03 -9.69 9.56
CA ALA A 74 13.43 -9.76 9.19
C ALA A 74 14.35 -9.47 10.40
N LYS A 75 15.38 -10.29 10.58
CA LYS A 75 16.35 -10.13 11.69
C LYS A 75 17.54 -9.22 11.35
N ILE A 76 17.83 -9.05 10.07
CA ILE A 76 19.03 -8.34 9.59
C ILE A 76 18.72 -7.37 8.46
N GLU A 77 19.49 -6.28 8.39
CA GLU A 77 19.33 -5.24 7.35
C GLU A 77 19.44 -5.80 5.93
N LYS A 78 20.34 -6.77 5.71
CA LYS A 78 20.55 -7.38 4.38
C LYS A 78 19.28 -8.04 3.82
N ALA A 79 18.48 -8.67 4.68
CA ALA A 79 17.22 -9.30 4.27
C ALA A 79 16.18 -8.24 3.89
N VAL A 80 16.04 -7.19 4.70
CA VAL A 80 15.14 -6.07 4.41
C VAL A 80 15.50 -5.38 3.10
N ARG A 81 16.79 -5.13 2.87
CA ARG A 81 17.28 -4.56 1.60
C ARG A 81 16.93 -5.45 0.42
N HIS A 82 17.02 -6.77 0.57
CA HIS A 82 16.63 -7.72 -0.48
C HIS A 82 15.14 -7.56 -0.82
N TYR A 83 14.25 -7.63 0.17
CA TYR A 83 12.81 -7.49 -0.05
C TYR A 83 12.46 -6.16 -0.74
N LEU A 84 13.00 -5.04 -0.25
CA LEU A 84 12.78 -3.73 -0.86
C LEU A 84 13.27 -3.66 -2.32
N THR A 85 14.40 -4.31 -2.63
CA THR A 85 14.96 -4.31 -3.98
C THR A 85 14.17 -5.23 -4.93
N GLU A 86 13.63 -6.34 -4.42
CA GLU A 86 12.76 -7.22 -5.20
C GLU A 86 11.47 -6.49 -5.60
N GLU A 87 10.79 -5.86 -4.65
CA GLU A 87 9.57 -5.10 -4.96
C GLU A 87 9.85 -3.97 -5.95
N LYS A 88 10.97 -3.26 -5.81
CA LYS A 88 11.40 -2.23 -6.76
C LYS A 88 11.56 -2.77 -8.18
N LYS A 89 12.11 -3.98 -8.34
CA LYS A 89 12.31 -4.61 -9.65
C LYS A 89 11.00 -5.08 -10.27
N SER A 90 10.14 -5.71 -9.47
CA SER A 90 8.82 -6.15 -9.93
C SER A 90 8.00 -4.97 -10.46
N THR A 91 8.03 -3.81 -9.79
CA THR A 91 7.36 -2.60 -10.29
C THR A 91 8.02 -2.01 -11.55
N SER A 92 9.31 -2.28 -11.79
CA SER A 92 9.99 -1.84 -13.02
C SER A 92 9.68 -2.72 -14.23
N GLU A 93 9.34 -4.00 -14.01
CA GLU A 93 8.99 -4.96 -15.07
C GLU A 93 7.52 -4.88 -15.50
N GLU A 94 6.62 -4.38 -14.65
CA GLU A 94 5.21 -4.16 -15.02
C GLU A 94 4.97 -2.90 -15.88
N ILE A 95 5.97 -2.02 -16.01
CA ILE A 95 5.86 -0.72 -16.72
C ILE A 95 6.64 -0.74 -18.08
N ALA A 96 7.27 -1.87 -18.44
CA ALA A 96 8.05 -2.04 -19.69
C ALA A 96 7.30 -2.88 -20.73
#